data_AF-A0A7C7UXB1-F1
#
_entry.id   AF-A0A7C7UXB1-F1
#
_cell.length_a   1.000
_cell.length_b   1.000
_cell.length_c   1.000
_cell.angle_alpha   90.00
_cell.angle_beta   90.00
_cell.angle_gamma   90.00
#
_symmetry.space_group_name_H-M   'P 1'
#
loop_
_entity.id
_entity.type
_entity.pdbx_description
1 polymer ?
#
loop_
_entity_poly.entity_id
_entity_poly.type
_entity_poly.pdbx_seq_one_letter_code
_entity_poly.pdbx_strand_id
1 'polypeptide(L)'
;RAPAVMDMDLLRTYSASRIETFWKLRLPASVPFLFTSLKVAIAAALVGTIVAEMPTGARFGLGARLLTGSYYGQTIQIWSALFMAAICAAMLVGLIGFIERLTLRRMGLDR
;
A
#
# COMPACT_ATOMS: atom_id res chain seq x y z
N ARG A 1 12.95 0.72 -11.24
CA ARG A 1 13.86 1.19 -12.33
C ARG A 1 15.04 0.24 -12.41
N ALA A 2 15.59 -0.07 -13.59
CA ALA A 2 16.86 -0.79 -13.65
C ALA A 2 17.96 0.05 -12.99
N PRO A 3 18.94 -0.56 -12.28
CA PRO A 3 20.09 0.17 -11.73
C PRO A 3 20.82 0.92 -12.86
N ALA A 4 21.43 2.07 -12.54
CA ALA A 4 22.17 2.83 -13.55
C ALA A 4 23.35 1.98 -14.08
N VAL A 5 23.68 2.11 -15.36
CA VAL A 5 24.76 1.35 -16.01
C VAL A 5 26.08 1.53 -15.23
N MET A 6 26.30 2.74 -14.70
CA MET A 6 27.46 3.09 -13.89
C MET A 6 27.54 2.32 -12.56
N ASP A 7 26.41 2.01 -11.92
CA ASP A 7 26.37 1.24 -10.67
C ASP A 7 26.68 -0.25 -10.92
N MET A 8 26.27 -0.76 -12.08
CA MET A 8 26.55 -2.13 -12.52
C MET A 8 28.02 -2.31 -12.91
N ASP A 9 28.61 -1.29 -13.54
CA ASP A 9 30.04 -1.29 -13.89
C ASP A 9 30.93 -1.20 -12.66
N LEU A 10 30.56 -0.39 -11.65
CA LEU A 10 31.25 -0.37 -10.34
C LEU A 10 31.26 -1.75 -9.67
N LEU A 11 30.12 -2.45 -9.61
CA LEU A 11 30.06 -3.80 -9.02
C LEU A 11 30.86 -4.84 -9.81
N ARG A 12 31.01 -4.66 -11.12
CA ARG A 12 31.90 -5.49 -11.95
C ARG A 12 33.37 -5.24 -11.61
N THR A 13 33.77 -3.98 -11.37
CA THR A 13 35.14 -3.66 -10.91
C THR A 13 35.44 -4.24 -9.52
N TYR A 14 34.44 -4.32 -8.63
CA TYR A 14 34.58 -4.93 -7.31
C TYR A 14 34.49 -6.47 -7.30
N SER A 15 34.36 -7.14 -8.45
CA SER A 15 34.13 -8.60 -8.53
C SER A 15 32.98 -9.09 -7.63
N ALA A 16 31.93 -8.28 -7.48
CA ALA A 16 30.82 -8.60 -6.59
C ALA A 16 30.01 -9.81 -7.08
N SER A 17 29.67 -10.72 -6.17
CA SER A 17 28.88 -11.91 -6.51
C SER A 17 27.46 -11.53 -6.94
N ARG A 18 26.82 -12.37 -7.76
CA ARG A 18 25.46 -12.15 -8.29
C ARG A 18 24.42 -11.95 -7.18
N ILE A 19 24.65 -12.56 -6.01
CA ILE A 19 23.83 -12.43 -4.80
C ILE A 19 24.04 -11.06 -4.15
N GLU A 20 25.27 -10.56 -4.08
CA GLU A 20 25.56 -9.25 -3.51
C GLU A 20 24.97 -8.12 -4.36
N THR A 21 25.06 -8.24 -5.69
CA THR A 21 24.40 -7.30 -6.62
C THR A 21 22.88 -7.30 -6.44
N PHE A 22 22.27 -8.45 -6.16
CA PHE A 22 20.84 -8.53 -5.88
C PHE A 22 20.45 -7.81 -4.60
N TRP A 23 21.14 -8.11 -3.48
CA TRP A 23 20.81 -7.55 -2.16
C TRP A 23 21.22 -6.09 -1.99
N LYS A 24 22.36 -5.67 -2.53
CA LYS A 24 22.93 -4.32 -2.33
C LYS A 24 22.50 -3.31 -3.39
N LEU A 25 22.13 -3.75 -4.60
CA LEU A 25 21.81 -2.83 -5.71
C LEU A 25 20.37 -2.97 -6.21
N ARG A 26 19.91 -4.18 -6.50
CA ARG A 26 18.59 -4.38 -7.12
C ARG A 26 17.44 -4.26 -6.12
N LEU A 27 17.62 -4.77 -4.91
CA LEU A 27 16.62 -4.68 -3.83
C LEU A 27 16.37 -3.21 -3.43
N PRO A 28 17.38 -2.41 -3.03
CA PRO A 28 17.15 -1.03 -2.61
C PRO A 28 16.57 -0.15 -3.73
N ALA A 29 17.01 -0.35 -4.99
CA ALA A 29 16.49 0.40 -6.14
C ALA A 29 15.02 0.09 -6.47
N SER A 30 14.49 -1.06 -6.03
CA SER A 30 13.11 -1.51 -6.31
C SER A 30 12.16 -1.20 -5.15
N VAL A 31 12.67 -0.99 -3.94
CA VAL A 31 11.88 -0.71 -2.73
C VAL A 31 10.92 0.49 -2.88
N PRO A 32 11.31 1.67 -3.43
CA PRO A 32 10.38 2.78 -3.65
C PRO A 32 9.21 2.39 -4.57
N PHE A 33 9.49 1.64 -5.64
CA PHE A 33 8.47 1.19 -6.59
C PHE A 33 7.51 0.18 -5.96
N LEU A 34 8.03 -0.70 -5.10
CA LEU A 34 7.21 -1.64 -4.34
C LEU A 34 6.21 -0.87 -3.46
N PHE A 35 6.67 0.09 -2.66
CA PHE A 35 5.78 0.91 -1.83
C PHE A 35 4.75 1.69 -2.65
N THR A 36 5.14 2.21 -3.81
CA THR A 36 4.21 2.90 -4.71
C THR A 36 3.09 1.96 -5.18
N SER A 37 3.44 0.74 -5.61
CA SER A 37 2.45 -0.27 -6.00
C SER A 37 1.59 -0.75 -4.82
N LEU A 38 2.16 -0.86 -3.63
CA LEU A 38 1.45 -1.27 -2.41
C LEU A 38 0.34 -0.28 -2.02
N LYS A 39 0.62 1.03 -2.14
CA LYS A 39 -0.38 2.08 -1.90
C LYS A 39 -1.60 1.95 -2.82
N VAL A 40 -1.38 1.63 -4.10
CA VAL A 40 -2.46 1.41 -5.07
C VAL A 40 -3.21 0.11 -4.76
N ALA A 41 -2.48 -0.96 -4.43
CA ALA A 41 -3.07 -2.26 -4.09
C ALA A 41 -4.00 -2.17 -2.87
N ILE A 42 -3.73 -1.29 -1.91
CA ILE A 42 -4.60 -1.09 -0.74
C ILE A 42 -5.93 -0.49 -1.11
N ALA A 43 -5.96 0.49 -2.01
CA ALA A 43 -7.21 1.07 -2.47
C ALA A 43 -8.09 -0.03 -3.11
N ALA A 44 -7.48 -0.87 -3.95
CA ALA A 44 -8.16 -2.01 -4.57
C ALA A 44 -8.61 -3.07 -3.54
N ALA A 45 -7.75 -3.40 -2.58
CA ALA A 45 -8.07 -4.37 -1.53
C ALA A 45 -9.22 -3.89 -0.64
N LEU A 46 -9.23 -2.61 -0.26
CA LEU A 46 -10.28 -2.03 0.57
C LEU A 46 -11.64 -2.04 -0.12
N VAL A 47 -11.68 -1.66 -1.41
CA VAL A 47 -12.90 -1.78 -2.22
C VAL A 47 -13.32 -3.25 -2.33
N GLY A 48 -12.38 -4.15 -2.59
CA GLY A 48 -12.61 -5.60 -2.64
C GLY A 48 -13.21 -6.14 -1.35
N THR A 49 -12.70 -5.73 -0.19
CA THR A 49 -13.23 -6.12 1.14
C THR A 49 -14.66 -5.58 1.33
N ILE A 50 -14.91 -4.30 1.03
CA ILE A 50 -16.26 -3.71 1.17
C ILE A 50 -17.29 -4.43 0.29
N VAL A 51 -16.92 -4.75 -0.95
CA VAL A 51 -17.79 -5.49 -1.87
C VAL A 51 -17.98 -6.93 -1.40
N ALA A 52 -16.92 -7.59 -0.93
CA ALA A 52 -16.99 -8.96 -0.40
C ALA A 52 -17.79 -9.07 0.91
N GLU A 53 -17.93 -7.99 1.68
CA GLU A 53 -18.79 -7.97 2.87
C GLU A 53 -20.29 -8.03 2.51
N MET A 54 -20.71 -7.51 1.34
CA MET A 54 -22.14 -7.39 0.99
C MET A 54 -22.91 -8.72 0.92
N PRO A 55 -22.39 -9.82 0.31
CA PRO A 55 -23.12 -11.09 0.22
C PRO A 55 -23.16 -11.86 1.53
N THR A 56 -22.28 -11.56 2.49
CA THR A 56 -22.13 -12.36 3.71
C THR A 56 -23.25 -12.18 4.72
N GLY A 57 -24.16 -11.21 4.53
CA GLY A 57 -25.27 -10.94 5.45
C GLY A 57 -24.80 -10.55 6.86
N ALA A 58 -23.53 -10.18 7.02
CA ALA A 58 -22.95 -9.83 8.29
C ALA A 58 -23.61 -8.56 8.83
N ARG A 59 -24.08 -8.59 10.09
CA ARG A 59 -24.60 -7.38 10.80
C ARG A 59 -23.48 -6.41 11.23
N PHE A 60 -22.24 -6.75 10.92
CA PHE A 60 -21.02 -6.08 11.35
C PHE A 60 -20.12 -5.91 10.12
N GLY A 61 -19.65 -4.68 9.86
CA GLY A 61 -18.87 -4.33 8.67
C GLY A 61 -19.29 -2.98 8.11
N LEU A 62 -18.36 -2.26 7.46
CA LEU A 62 -18.65 -0.95 6.87
C LEU A 62 -19.56 -1.10 5.64
N GLY A 63 -19.35 -2.13 4.82
CA GLY A 63 -20.21 -2.44 3.68
C GLY A 63 -21.63 -2.84 4.11
N ALA A 64 -21.73 -3.62 5.19
CA ALA A 64 -23.01 -4.01 5.77
C ALA A 64 -23.80 -2.81 6.31
N ARG A 65 -23.14 -1.88 7.02
CA ARG A 65 -23.78 -0.67 7.57
C ARG A 65 -24.24 0.31 6.50
N LEU A 66 -23.51 0.40 5.38
CA LEU A 66 -23.95 1.13 4.19
C LEU A 66 -25.22 0.48 3.59
N LEU A 67 -25.23 -0.84 3.46
CA LEU A 67 -26.37 -1.58 2.89
C LEU A 67 -27.62 -1.46 3.77
N THR A 68 -27.50 -1.67 5.09
CA THR A 68 -28.63 -1.52 6.03
C THR A 68 -29.14 -0.09 6.10
N GLY A 69 -28.24 0.91 6.07
CA GLY A 69 -28.62 2.32 6.01
C GLY A 69 -29.44 2.64 4.76
N SER A 70 -29.10 2.01 3.63
CA SER A 70 -29.84 2.13 2.37
C SER A 70 -31.21 1.47 2.42
N TYR A 71 -31.37 0.33 3.10
CA TYR A 71 -32.65 -0.35 3.28
C TYR A 71 -33.65 0.44 4.15
N TYR A 72 -33.16 1.09 5.21
CA TYR A 72 -33.99 1.83 6.16
C TYR A 72 -34.06 3.34 5.91
N GLY A 73 -33.46 3.84 4.82
CA GLY A 73 -33.43 5.27 4.50
C GLY A 73 -32.69 6.13 5.54
N GLN A 74 -31.84 5.53 6.38
CA GLN A 74 -31.10 6.26 7.41
C GLN A 74 -29.85 6.91 6.80
N THR A 75 -30.04 8.10 6.23
CA THR A 75 -28.98 8.88 5.57
C THR A 75 -27.78 9.10 6.50
N ILE A 76 -28.02 9.34 7.79
CA ILE A 76 -26.97 9.53 8.81
C ILE A 76 -26.05 8.30 8.89
N GLN A 77 -26.62 7.09 8.86
CA GLN A 77 -25.84 5.85 8.94
C GLN A 77 -24.97 5.66 7.70
N ILE A 78 -25.51 5.94 6.51
CA ILE A 78 -24.77 5.84 5.24
C ILE A 78 -23.56 6.78 5.24
N TRP A 79 -23.77 8.06 5.58
CA TRP A 79 -22.69 9.03 5.62
C TRP A 79 -21.65 8.70 6.70
N SER A 80 -22.08 8.25 7.88
CA SER A 80 -21.15 7.86 8.95
C SER A 80 -20.26 6.67 8.53
N ALA A 81 -20.82 5.66 7.87
CA ALA A 81 -20.08 4.51 7.37
C ALA A 81 -19.13 4.91 6.22
N LEU A 82 -19.55 5.82 5.35
CA LEU A 82 -18.71 6.35 4.27
C LEU A 82 -17.50 7.12 4.83
N PHE A 83 -17.71 8.02 5.79
CA PHE A 83 -16.62 8.75 6.43
C PHE A 83 -15.67 7.81 7.18
N MET A 84 -16.21 6.82 7.90
CA MET A 84 -15.38 5.83 8.59
C MET A 84 -14.53 5.02 7.60
N ALA A 85 -15.09 4.58 6.47
CA ALA A 85 -14.36 3.89 5.42
C ALA A 85 -13.26 4.77 4.80
N ALA A 86 -13.56 6.04 4.52
CA ALA A 86 -12.60 7.01 3.98
C ALA A 86 -11.44 7.24 4.96
N ILE A 87 -11.74 7.39 6.25
CA ILE A 87 -10.73 7.56 7.30
C ILE A 87 -9.87 6.30 7.41
N CYS A 88 -10.45 5.10 7.43
CA CYS A 88 -9.69 3.85 7.46
C CYS A 88 -8.76 3.72 6.24
N ALA A 89 -9.24 4.05 5.05
CA ALA A 89 -8.42 4.03 3.84
C ALA A 89 -7.26 5.02 3.93
N ALA A 90 -7.53 6.26 4.37
CA ALA A 90 -6.51 7.28 4.56
C ALA A 90 -5.47 6.87 5.61
N MET A 91 -5.89 6.24 6.71
CA MET A 91 -4.97 5.73 7.74
C MET A 91 -4.06 4.63 7.18
N LEU A 92 -4.60 3.66 6.41
CA LEU A 92 -3.81 2.58 5.83
C LEU A 92 -2.78 3.09 4.81
N VAL A 93 -3.19 4.00 3.92
CA VAL A 93 -2.29 4.62 2.95
C VAL A 93 -1.24 5.48 3.65
N GLY A 94 -1.63 6.23 4.68
CA GLY A 94 -0.74 7.03 5.51
C GLY A 94 0.30 6.19 6.25
N LEU A 95 -0.13 5.06 6.84
CA LEU A 95 0.76 4.12 7.54
C LEU A 95 1.84 3.58 6.60
N ILE A 96 1.49 3.23 5.37
CA ILE A 96 2.47 2.75 4.39
C ILE A 96 3.34 3.87 3.83
N GLY A 97 2.81 5.08 3.68
CA GLY A 97 3.64 6.25 3.41
C GLY A 97 4.67 6.50 4.53
N PHE A 98 4.30 6.26 5.79
CA PHE A 98 5.22 6.37 6.92
C PHE A 98 6.28 5.27 6.91
N ILE A 99 5.89 4.02 6.67
CA ILE A 99 6.82 2.88 6.55
C ILE A 99 7.78 3.09 5.37
N GLU A 100 7.28 3.59 4.24
CA GLU A 100 8.10 3.93 3.08
C GLU A 100 9.17 4.96 3.46
N ARG A 101 8.77 6.09 4.07
CA ARG A 101 9.73 7.12 4.52
C ARG A 101 10.77 6.57 5.49
N LEU A 102 10.36 5.74 6.45
CA LEU A 102 11.26 5.12 7.41
C LEU A 102 12.26 4.17 6.71
N THR A 103 11.78 3.41 5.74
CA THR A 103 12.59 2.44 4.98
C THR A 103 13.58 3.15 4.07
N LEU A 104 13.15 4.19 3.35
CA LEU A 104 14.01 5.00 2.49
C LEU A 104 15.08 5.75 3.31
N ARG A 105 14.71 6.31 4.47
CA ARG A 105 15.65 6.88 5.44
C ARG A 105 16.70 5.88 5.90
N ARG A 106 16.29 4.66 6.25
CA ARG A 106 17.22 3.59 6.67
C ARG A 106 18.17 3.14 5.55
N MET A 107 17.74 3.25 4.29
CA MET A 107 18.56 2.91 3.12
C MET A 107 19.45 4.06 2.64
N GLY A 108 19.39 5.25 3.27
CA GLY A 108 20.19 6.41 2.87
C GLY A 108 19.83 6.95 1.48
N LEU A 109 18.62 6.64 0.98
CA LEU A 109 18.11 7.04 -0.33
C LEU A 109 17.32 8.37 -0.28
N ASP A 110 17.40 9.09 0.85
CA ASP A 110 16.81 10.43 0.97
C ASP A 110 17.49 11.38 -0.02
N ARG A 111 16.76 11.72 -1.09
CA ARG A 111 16.95 12.92 -1.90
C ARG A 111 15.91 13.94 -1.50
#